data_AF-M7P2L2-F1
#
_entry.id   AF-M7P2L2-F1
#
_cell.length_a   1.000
_cell.length_b   1.000
_cell.length_c   1.000
_cell.angle_alpha   90.00
_cell.angle_beta   90.00
_cell.angle_gamma   90.00
#
_symmetry.space_group_name_H-M   'P 1'
#
loop_
_entity.id
_entity.type
_entity.pdbx_description
1 polymer ?
#
loop_
_entity_poly.entity_id
_entity_poly.type
_entity_poly.pdbx_seq_one_letter_code
_entity_poly.pdbx_strand_id
1 'polypeptide(L)'
;MRILLFTQALNGLSQRAYSELVERGHTVHIQTADSNTAMELAAAHYQPQLIIASFLHAPLPDSLLKKYTVLAVRPGSGTDRGPARLDGTPAQRWQNWRITVLQAPTEADAGGIWSSKKFGMNPSRQTPYYQHHFTHLAVQSILESVEKLENKSFSPLPLLAAHPLLAGRLHRMKL
;
A
#
# COMPACT_ATOMS: atom_id res chain seq x y z
N MET A 1 -0.54 -16.48 -8.44
CA MET A 1 -1.82 -16.20 -7.74
C MET A 1 -2.77 -15.32 -8.56
N ARG A 2 -4.07 -15.27 -8.23
CA ARG A 2 -5.03 -14.23 -8.70
C ARG A 2 -4.99 -13.00 -7.80
N ILE A 3 -4.60 -11.85 -8.34
CA ILE A 3 -4.39 -10.59 -7.60
C ILE A 3 -5.32 -9.51 -8.14
N LEU A 4 -6.12 -8.90 -7.26
CA LEU A 4 -6.91 -7.71 -7.59
C LEU A 4 -6.16 -6.47 -7.11
N LEU A 5 -5.74 -5.61 -8.03
CA LEU A 5 -5.05 -4.36 -7.74
C LEU A 5 -6.05 -3.20 -7.79
N PHE A 6 -6.45 -2.70 -6.62
CA PHE A 6 -7.19 -1.46 -6.53
C PHE A 6 -6.26 -0.24 -6.61
N THR A 7 -6.69 0.76 -7.38
CA THR A 7 -6.01 2.03 -7.50
C THR A 7 -7.01 3.17 -7.66
N GLN A 8 -6.65 4.38 -7.20
CA GLN A 8 -7.51 5.54 -7.43
C GLN A 8 -7.60 5.90 -8.92
N ALA A 9 -6.50 5.75 -9.64
CA ALA A 9 -6.41 6.03 -11.08
C ALA A 9 -5.28 5.20 -11.68
N LEU A 10 -5.41 4.87 -12.97
CA LEU A 10 -4.33 4.20 -13.69
C LEU A 10 -3.14 5.14 -13.83
N ASN A 11 -1.98 4.76 -13.27
CA ASN A 11 -0.79 5.58 -13.20
C ASN A 11 0.48 4.71 -13.37
N GLY A 12 1.65 5.33 -13.39
CA GLY A 12 2.92 4.61 -13.60
C GLY A 12 3.20 3.53 -12.55
N LEU A 13 2.74 3.72 -11.31
CA LEU A 13 2.88 2.70 -10.27
C LEU A 13 1.98 1.50 -10.53
N SER A 14 0.68 1.71 -10.78
CA SER A 14 -0.25 0.59 -10.97
C SER A 14 0.10 -0.21 -12.22
N GLN A 15 0.54 0.45 -13.29
CA GLN A 15 1.03 -0.20 -14.50
C GLN A 15 2.31 -1.01 -14.26
N ARG A 16 3.28 -0.44 -13.54
CA ARG A 16 4.54 -1.15 -13.25
C ARG A 16 4.32 -2.32 -12.30
N ALA A 17 3.50 -2.15 -11.26
CA ALA A 17 3.13 -3.23 -10.35
C ALA A 17 2.41 -4.37 -11.09
N TYR A 18 1.48 -4.04 -11.98
CA TYR A 18 0.82 -5.02 -12.84
C TYR A 18 1.83 -5.81 -13.67
N SER A 19 2.72 -5.11 -14.39
CA SER A 19 3.68 -5.75 -15.29
C SER A 19 4.60 -6.72 -14.52
N GLU A 20 5.17 -6.27 -13.42
CA GLU A 20 6.12 -7.06 -12.61
C GLU A 20 5.45 -8.26 -11.92
N LEU A 21 4.17 -8.15 -11.54
CA LEU A 21 3.40 -9.28 -11.00
C LEU A 21 3.04 -10.29 -12.10
N VAL A 22 2.64 -9.82 -13.28
CA VAL A 22 2.36 -10.70 -14.42
C VAL A 22 3.61 -11.46 -14.87
N GLU A 23 4.76 -10.77 -14.96
CA GLU A 23 6.05 -11.39 -15.30
C GLU A 23 6.48 -12.49 -14.33
N ARG A 24 6.00 -12.44 -13.07
CA ARG A 24 6.24 -13.48 -12.05
C ARG A 24 5.19 -14.58 -12.04
N GLY A 25 4.30 -14.63 -13.03
CA GLY A 25 3.30 -15.68 -13.19
C GLY A 25 2.02 -15.47 -12.37
N HIS A 26 1.79 -14.27 -11.83
CA HIS A 26 0.50 -13.92 -11.25
C HIS A 26 -0.49 -13.51 -12.35
N THR A 27 -1.76 -13.83 -12.15
CA THR A 27 -2.85 -13.24 -12.94
C THR A 27 -3.33 -12.01 -12.18
N VAL A 28 -3.36 -10.85 -12.84
CA VAL A 28 -3.65 -9.58 -12.20
C VAL A 28 -4.79 -8.89 -12.91
N HIS A 29 -5.73 -8.34 -12.14
CA HIS A 29 -6.75 -7.43 -12.64
C HIS A 29 -6.61 -6.08 -11.94
N ILE A 30 -6.60 -4.99 -12.71
CA ILE A 30 -6.60 -3.63 -12.17
C ILE A 30 -8.03 -3.13 -12.15
N GLN A 31 -8.48 -2.64 -10.99
CA GLN A 31 -9.78 -2.02 -10.82
C GLN A 31 -9.63 -0.62 -10.23
N THR A 32 -10.29 0.37 -10.83
CA THR A 32 -10.39 1.70 -10.23
C THR A 32 -11.32 1.67 -9.01
N ALA A 33 -10.89 2.31 -7.93
CA ALA A 33 -11.59 2.35 -6.65
C ALA A 33 -12.63 3.49 -6.62
N ASP A 34 -13.61 3.43 -7.52
CA ASP A 34 -14.57 4.53 -7.74
C ASP A 34 -15.70 4.56 -6.70
N SER A 35 -16.17 3.39 -6.27
CA SER A 35 -17.19 3.24 -5.23
C SER A 35 -17.06 1.90 -4.50
N ASN A 36 -17.63 1.83 -3.30
CA ASN A 36 -17.66 0.58 -2.52
C ASN A 36 -18.33 -0.56 -3.31
N THR A 37 -19.49 -0.29 -3.91
CA THR A 37 -20.23 -1.27 -4.71
C THR A 37 -19.41 -1.77 -5.90
N ALA A 38 -18.73 -0.87 -6.62
CA ALA A 38 -17.89 -1.28 -7.75
C ALA A 38 -16.72 -2.17 -7.31
N MET A 39 -16.06 -1.82 -6.20
CA MET A 39 -14.97 -2.63 -5.64
C MET A 39 -15.47 -4.01 -5.19
N GLU A 40 -16.63 -4.07 -4.54
CA GLU A 40 -17.25 -5.32 -4.09
C GLU A 40 -17.64 -6.22 -5.27
N LEU A 41 -18.27 -5.67 -6.29
CA LEU A 41 -18.64 -6.41 -7.51
C LEU A 41 -17.40 -6.93 -8.25
N ALA A 42 -16.36 -6.10 -8.38
CA ALA A 42 -15.11 -6.54 -9.00
C ALA A 42 -14.47 -7.70 -8.24
N ALA A 43 -14.43 -7.63 -6.90
CA ALA A 43 -13.91 -8.72 -6.08
C ALA A 43 -14.78 -9.99 -6.16
N ALA A 44 -16.11 -9.83 -6.16
CA ALA A 44 -17.05 -10.94 -6.28
C ALA A 44 -16.95 -11.63 -7.66
N HIS A 45 -16.74 -10.87 -8.74
CA HIS A 45 -16.59 -11.43 -10.07
C HIS A 45 -15.20 -12.08 -10.25
N TYR A 46 -14.14 -11.39 -9.85
CA TYR A 46 -12.77 -11.81 -10.09
C TYR A 46 -12.27 -12.90 -9.12
N GLN A 47 -12.89 -13.01 -7.93
CA GLN A 47 -12.53 -13.98 -6.89
C GLN A 47 -11.03 -14.00 -6.58
N PRO A 48 -10.42 -12.86 -6.17
CA PRO A 48 -8.99 -12.79 -5.93
C PRO A 48 -8.56 -13.67 -4.76
N GLN A 49 -7.29 -14.10 -4.80
CA GLN A 49 -6.61 -14.71 -3.65
C GLN A 49 -5.94 -13.63 -2.78
N LEU A 50 -5.64 -12.47 -3.36
CA LEU A 50 -5.05 -11.32 -2.71
C LEU A 50 -5.61 -10.04 -3.31
N ILE A 51 -5.91 -9.06 -2.46
CA ILE A 51 -6.19 -7.69 -2.86
C ILE A 51 -5.00 -6.81 -2.50
N ILE A 52 -4.54 -5.99 -3.43
CA ILE A 52 -3.55 -4.94 -3.20
C ILE A 52 -4.22 -3.59 -3.41
N ALA A 53 -4.14 -2.71 -2.42
CA ALA A 53 -4.65 -1.35 -2.48
C ALA A 53 -3.48 -0.36 -2.64
N SER A 54 -3.32 0.18 -3.84
CA SER A 54 -2.27 1.12 -4.20
C SER A 54 -2.77 2.56 -4.13
N PHE A 55 -2.46 3.25 -3.03
CA PHE A 55 -2.75 4.68 -2.80
C PHE A 55 -4.20 5.09 -3.05
N LEU A 56 -5.12 4.50 -2.28
CA LEU A 56 -6.52 4.88 -2.28
C LEU A 56 -6.76 6.17 -1.48
N HIS A 57 -7.71 6.98 -1.93
CA HIS A 57 -8.12 8.19 -1.20
C HIS A 57 -9.14 7.91 -0.11
N ALA A 58 -9.86 6.78 -0.23
CA ALA A 58 -10.89 6.33 0.70
C ALA A 58 -10.54 4.95 1.28
N PRO A 59 -11.06 4.62 2.48
CA PRO A 59 -10.95 3.27 3.03
C PRO A 59 -11.67 2.25 2.14
N LEU A 60 -11.23 0.99 2.21
CA LEU A 60 -11.90 -0.13 1.55
C LEU A 60 -13.16 -0.56 2.31
N PRO A 61 -14.16 -1.14 1.63
CA PRO A 61 -15.33 -1.74 2.28
C PRO A 61 -14.96 -2.84 3.27
N ASP A 62 -15.59 -2.86 4.45
CA ASP A 62 -15.36 -3.89 5.48
C ASP A 62 -15.66 -5.31 4.98
N SER A 63 -16.63 -5.44 4.06
CA SER A 63 -16.97 -6.71 3.40
C SER A 63 -15.76 -7.35 2.70
N LEU A 64 -14.88 -6.55 2.10
CA LEU A 64 -13.65 -7.01 1.47
C LEU A 64 -12.60 -7.38 2.50
N LEU A 65 -12.45 -6.55 3.54
CA LEU A 65 -11.47 -6.76 4.61
C LEU A 65 -11.77 -8.04 5.41
N LYS A 66 -13.05 -8.35 5.62
CA LYS A 66 -13.49 -9.57 6.31
C LYS A 66 -13.32 -10.84 5.47
N LYS A 67 -13.30 -10.72 4.13
CA LYS A 67 -13.31 -11.87 3.21
C LYS A 67 -11.95 -12.19 2.59
N TYR A 68 -11.12 -11.19 2.35
CA TYR A 68 -9.87 -11.33 1.62
C TYR A 68 -8.68 -10.84 2.43
N THR A 69 -7.49 -11.40 2.18
CA THR A 69 -6.25 -10.75 2.56
C THR A 69 -6.09 -9.48 1.74
N VAL A 70 -6.02 -8.33 2.40
CA VAL A 70 -5.88 -7.03 1.74
C VAL A 70 -4.60 -6.34 2.21
N LEU A 71 -3.72 -6.02 1.26
CA LEU A 71 -2.46 -5.33 1.50
C LEU A 71 -2.52 -3.89 0.99
N ALA A 72 -2.37 -2.92 1.88
CA ALA A 72 -2.36 -1.50 1.55
C ALA A 72 -0.94 -0.96 1.45
N VAL A 73 -0.61 -0.35 0.32
CA VAL A 73 0.68 0.33 0.10
C VAL A 73 0.56 1.77 0.61
N ARG A 74 1.39 2.14 1.57
CA ARG A 74 1.36 3.47 2.21
C ARG A 74 2.72 4.13 2.19
N PRO A 75 2.80 5.39 1.74
CA PRO A 75 4.02 6.15 1.86
C PRO A 75 3.98 7.05 3.10
N GLY A 76 5.12 7.37 3.67
CA GLY A 76 5.18 8.46 4.63
C GLY A 76 6.48 8.58 5.39
N SER A 77 6.64 9.70 6.10
CA SER A 77 7.68 9.80 7.12
C SER A 77 7.35 8.74 8.17
N GLY A 78 8.33 7.97 8.64
CA GLY A 78 8.14 6.72 9.39
C GLY A 78 7.34 6.77 10.70
N THR A 79 6.59 7.83 10.95
CA THR A 79 5.62 8.00 12.03
C THR A 79 4.19 8.31 11.51
N ASP A 80 3.99 8.83 10.28
CA ASP A 80 2.70 9.41 9.86
C ASP A 80 1.54 8.38 9.75
N ARG A 81 0.42 8.70 10.42
CA ARG A 81 -0.87 8.05 10.22
C ARG A 81 -1.67 8.85 9.18
N GLY A 82 -1.59 8.49 7.90
CA GLY A 82 -2.36 9.18 6.86
C GLY A 82 -1.74 9.03 5.47
N PRO A 83 -2.43 9.45 4.40
CA PRO A 83 -1.76 9.67 3.12
C PRO A 83 -0.69 10.74 3.32
N ALA A 84 0.56 10.43 2.97
CA ALA A 84 1.64 11.41 3.11
C ALA A 84 1.46 12.52 2.09
N ARG A 85 1.36 13.75 2.58
CA ARG A 85 1.42 14.95 1.78
C ARG A 85 2.88 15.30 1.51
N LEU A 86 3.25 15.33 0.22
CA LEU A 86 4.57 15.79 -0.20
C LEU A 86 4.70 17.31 0.02
N ASP A 87 3.59 18.04 -0.13
CA ASP A 87 3.49 19.47 0.13
C ASP A 87 3.56 19.81 1.63
N GLY A 88 4.45 20.74 2.00
CA GLY A 88 4.55 21.28 3.37
C GLY A 88 5.32 20.40 4.38
N THR A 89 5.95 19.31 3.94
CA THR A 89 6.75 18.45 4.83
C THR A 89 8.07 19.16 5.23
N PRO A 90 8.39 19.31 6.54
CA PRO A 90 9.65 19.92 6.98
C PRO A 90 10.91 19.19 6.49
N ALA A 91 11.98 19.95 6.24
CA ALA A 91 13.30 19.48 5.81
C ALA A 91 13.77 18.19 6.53
N GLN A 92 13.61 18.12 7.86
CA GLN A 92 14.06 16.98 8.67
C GLN A 92 13.23 15.70 8.44
N ARG A 93 11.98 15.81 7.99
CA ARG A 93 11.11 14.64 7.78
C ARG A 93 11.41 13.92 6.47
N TRP A 94 12.04 14.59 5.51
CA TRP A 94 12.45 14.02 4.22
C TRP A 94 13.51 12.92 4.35
N GLN A 95 14.33 12.93 5.40
CA GLN A 95 15.38 11.92 5.58
C GLN A 95 14.86 10.55 6.05
N ASN A 96 13.61 10.49 6.53
CA ASN A 96 13.04 9.30 7.18
C ASN A 96 11.76 8.81 6.47
N TRP A 97 11.66 9.01 5.16
CA TRP A 97 10.55 8.48 4.38
C TRP A 97 10.60 6.97 4.27
N ARG A 98 9.42 6.36 4.14
CA ARG A 98 9.25 4.93 4.00
C ARG A 98 8.12 4.62 3.02
N ILE A 99 8.26 3.50 2.34
CA ILE A 99 7.12 2.78 1.79
C ILE A 99 6.85 1.60 2.71
N THR A 100 5.61 1.44 3.14
CA THR A 100 5.18 0.34 4.01
C THR A 100 4.00 -0.36 3.38
N VAL A 101 4.06 -1.69 3.32
CA VAL A 101 2.92 -2.54 2.96
C VAL A 101 2.35 -3.13 4.25
N LEU A 102 1.10 -2.79 4.51
CA LEU A 102 0.38 -3.18 5.72
C LEU A 102 -0.78 -4.09 5.34
N GLN A 103 -1.11 -5.04 6.20
CA GLN A 103 -2.42 -5.66 6.16
C GLN A 103 -3.47 -4.63 6.58
N ALA A 104 -4.54 -4.49 5.80
CA ALA A 104 -5.66 -3.64 6.18
C ALA A 104 -6.33 -4.24 7.44
N PRO A 105 -6.56 -3.42 8.47
CA PRO A 105 -7.10 -3.91 9.74
C PRO A 105 -8.56 -4.34 9.60
N THR A 106 -8.98 -5.25 10.46
CA THR A 106 -10.39 -5.61 10.69
C THR A 106 -10.76 -5.33 12.14
N GLU A 107 -12.03 -5.50 12.51
CA GLU A 107 -12.46 -5.42 13.92
C GLU A 107 -11.74 -6.45 14.81
N ALA A 108 -11.30 -7.58 14.24
CA ALA A 108 -10.67 -8.68 14.98
C ALA A 108 -9.13 -8.66 14.95
N ASP A 109 -8.52 -7.93 14.01
CA ASP A 109 -7.08 -7.92 13.79
C ASP A 109 -6.61 -6.50 13.42
N ALA A 110 -5.70 -5.95 14.23
CA ALA A 110 -5.08 -4.65 13.98
C ALA A 110 -4.24 -4.63 12.68
N GLY A 111 -3.97 -5.79 12.10
CA GLY A 111 -3.12 -6.00 10.94
C GLY A 111 -1.64 -6.12 11.31
N GLY A 112 -0.81 -6.32 10.29
CA GLY A 112 0.63 -6.40 10.43
C GLY A 112 1.39 -5.72 9.30
N ILE A 113 2.68 -5.50 9.52
CA ILE A 113 3.60 -4.98 8.51
C ILE A 113 4.18 -6.15 7.74
N TRP A 114 3.96 -6.14 6.43
CA TRP A 114 4.45 -7.16 5.51
C TRP A 114 5.83 -6.80 4.96
N SER A 115 6.03 -5.54 4.58
CA SER A 115 7.33 -5.01 4.17
C SER A 115 7.41 -3.53 4.48
N SER A 116 8.64 -3.03 4.66
CA SER A 116 8.85 -1.59 4.83
C SER A 116 10.25 -1.17 4.41
N LYS A 117 10.35 -0.28 3.42
CA LYS A 117 11.62 0.22 2.87
C LYS A 117 11.80 1.70 3.20
N LYS A 118 12.91 2.03 3.87
CA LYS A 118 13.31 3.41 4.16
C LYS A 118 13.99 4.05 2.96
N PHE A 119 13.75 5.33 2.74
CA PHE A 119 14.48 6.14 1.78
C PHE A 119 14.55 7.60 2.22
N GLY A 120 15.64 8.27 1.83
CA GLY A 120 15.82 9.69 2.04
C GLY A 120 15.38 10.47 0.82
N MET A 121 14.63 11.55 1.04
CA MET A 121 14.31 12.56 0.05
C MET A 121 15.23 13.76 0.27
N ASN A 122 15.88 14.19 -0.80
CA ASN A 122 16.60 15.45 -0.90
C ASN A 122 15.68 16.55 -1.48
N PRO A 123 15.23 17.53 -0.70
CA PRO A 123 14.30 18.57 -1.16
C PRO A 123 14.82 19.39 -2.35
N SER A 124 16.12 19.37 -2.64
CA SER A 124 16.73 20.04 -3.80
C SER A 124 16.65 19.25 -5.12
N ARG A 125 16.16 18.00 -5.12
CA ARG A 125 15.95 17.21 -6.35
C ARG A 125 14.56 17.44 -6.94
N GLN A 126 14.45 17.31 -8.26
CA GLN A 126 13.19 17.52 -8.98
C GLN A 126 12.13 16.46 -8.66
N THR A 127 10.86 16.86 -8.69
CA THR A 127 9.66 16.02 -8.46
C THR A 127 9.63 14.68 -9.23
N PRO A 128 10.01 14.62 -10.52
CA PRO A 128 9.98 13.35 -11.27
C PRO A 128 10.93 12.29 -10.72
N TYR A 129 12.10 12.69 -10.20
CA TYR A 129 13.05 11.77 -9.56
C TYR A 129 12.40 11.04 -8.38
N TYR A 130 11.58 11.76 -7.61
CA TYR A 130 10.85 11.17 -6.50
C TYR A 130 9.77 10.22 -6.94
N GLN A 131 9.01 10.54 -7.97
CA GLN A 131 7.96 9.64 -8.48
C GLN A 131 8.56 8.32 -8.99
N HIS A 132 9.69 8.36 -9.70
CA HIS A 132 10.40 7.15 -10.14
C HIS A 132 10.96 6.34 -8.97
N HIS A 133 11.69 6.98 -8.06
CA HIS A 133 12.29 6.28 -6.91
C HIS A 133 11.21 5.69 -5.98
N PHE A 134 10.14 6.42 -5.78
CA PHE A 134 8.97 5.98 -5.04
C PHE A 134 8.29 4.78 -5.67
N THR A 135 8.04 4.85 -6.99
CA THR A 135 7.45 3.73 -7.74
C THR A 135 8.35 2.51 -7.68
N HIS A 136 9.67 2.71 -7.75
CA HIS A 136 10.64 1.63 -7.61
C HIS A 136 10.49 0.90 -6.27
N LEU A 137 10.55 1.64 -5.17
CA LEU A 137 10.45 1.08 -3.82
C LEU A 137 9.09 0.47 -3.52
N ALA A 138 8.01 1.11 -3.98
CA ALA A 138 6.66 0.59 -3.79
C ALA A 138 6.43 -0.76 -4.48
N VAL A 139 6.91 -0.91 -5.72
CA VAL A 139 6.85 -2.19 -6.42
C VAL A 139 7.70 -3.24 -5.70
N GLN A 140 8.93 -2.91 -5.30
CA GLN A 140 9.74 -3.88 -4.53
C GLN A 140 9.06 -4.32 -3.24
N SER A 141 8.43 -3.40 -2.51
CA SER A 141 7.67 -3.73 -1.30
C SER A 141 6.44 -4.58 -1.58
N ILE A 142 5.72 -4.33 -2.68
CA ILE A 142 4.61 -5.19 -3.13
C ILE A 142 5.11 -6.61 -3.38
N LEU A 143 6.14 -6.76 -4.21
CA LEU A 143 6.70 -8.06 -4.60
C LEU A 143 7.17 -8.86 -3.37
N GLU A 144 7.94 -8.22 -2.49
CA GLU A 144 8.39 -8.83 -1.23
C GLU A 144 7.21 -9.32 -0.37
N SER A 145 6.10 -8.58 -0.36
CA SER A 145 4.92 -8.94 0.43
C SER A 145 4.15 -10.11 -0.21
N VAL A 146 4.12 -10.19 -1.54
CA VAL A 146 3.53 -11.32 -2.28
C VAL A 146 4.35 -12.59 -2.07
N GLU A 147 5.67 -12.53 -2.20
CA GLU A 147 6.57 -13.66 -1.94
C GLU A 147 6.41 -14.18 -0.51
N LYS A 148 6.32 -13.26 0.46
CA LYS A 148 6.04 -13.60 1.87
C LYS A 148 4.69 -14.28 2.05
N LEU A 149 3.66 -13.87 1.31
CA LEU A 149 2.32 -14.46 1.42
C LEU A 149 2.30 -15.88 0.82
N GLU A 150 3.05 -16.11 -0.25
CA GLU A 150 3.20 -17.45 -0.83
C GLU A 150 4.03 -18.38 0.07
N ASN A 151 4.96 -17.82 0.86
CA ASN A 151 5.66 -18.53 1.91
C ASN A 151 4.79 -18.70 3.16
N LYS A 152 4.06 -19.82 3.23
CA LYS A 152 3.14 -20.17 4.34
C LYS A 152 3.74 -20.15 5.75
N SER A 153 5.07 -20.11 5.88
CA SER A 153 5.77 -20.02 7.17
C SER A 153 5.96 -18.58 7.66
N PHE A 154 5.63 -17.57 6.84
CA PHE A 154 5.75 -16.18 7.21
C PHE A 154 4.57 -15.71 8.07
N SER A 155 4.88 -14.99 9.15
CA SER A 155 3.90 -14.24 9.92
C SER A 155 4.26 -12.75 9.87
N PRO A 156 3.31 -11.85 9.50
CA PRO A 156 3.57 -10.42 9.43
C PRO A 156 3.91 -9.87 10.81
N LEU A 157 4.74 -8.82 10.84
CA LEU A 157 5.10 -8.18 12.11
C LEU A 157 3.84 -7.52 12.71
N PRO A 158 3.45 -7.85 13.96
CA PRO A 158 2.28 -7.27 14.58
C PRO A 158 2.37 -5.74 14.62
N LEU A 159 1.25 -5.06 14.38
CA LEU A 159 1.10 -3.65 14.70
C LEU A 159 1.01 -3.48 16.23
N LEU A 160 2.15 -3.57 16.93
CA LEU A 160 2.23 -3.22 18.35
C LEU A 160 1.74 -1.78 18.54
N ALA A 161 0.85 -1.54 19.51
CA ALA A 161 0.33 -0.19 19.82
C ALA A 161 1.43 0.86 20.08
N ALA A 162 2.64 0.42 20.45
CA ALA A 162 3.83 1.23 20.68
C ALA A 162 4.89 1.15 19.56
N HIS A 163 4.58 0.56 18.40
CA HIS A 163 5.55 0.47 17.31
C HIS A 163 5.87 1.90 16.84
N PRO A 164 7.15 2.29 16.69
CA PRO A 164 7.52 3.63 16.22
C PRO A 164 6.88 4.03 14.88
N LEU A 165 6.43 3.04 14.10
CA LEU A 165 5.72 3.18 12.82
C LEU A 165 4.26 3.69 12.97
N LEU A 166 3.71 3.60 14.19
CA LEU A 166 2.37 4.11 14.56
C LEU A 166 2.43 5.38 15.42
N ALA A 167 3.62 5.88 15.77
CA ALA A 167 3.78 6.97 16.75
C ALA A 167 3.53 8.38 16.20
N GLY A 168 3.21 8.55 14.92
CA GLY A 168 2.96 9.87 14.33
C GLY A 168 1.49 10.19 14.16
N ARG A 169 1.27 11.49 13.97
CA ARG A 169 -0.04 12.13 14.08
C ARG A 169 -0.94 11.75 12.91
N LEU A 170 -2.21 11.46 13.23
CA LEU A 170 -3.31 11.44 12.27
C LEU A 170 -3.45 12.84 11.67
N HIS A 171 -3.07 13.01 10.41
CA HIS A 171 -3.39 14.25 9.68
C HIS A 171 -4.80 14.09 9.13
N ARG A 172 -5.77 14.86 9.66
CA ARG A 172 -7.08 15.00 9.01
C ARG A 172 -6.85 15.55 7.61
N MET A 173 -7.32 14.84 6.59
CA MET A 173 -7.56 15.48 5.29
C MET A 173 -8.61 16.56 5.52
N LYS A 174 -8.21 17.82 5.44
CA LYS A 174 -9.18 18.88 5.18
C LYS A 174 -9.67 18.65 3.75
N LEU A 175 -10.95 18.31 3.64
CA LEU A 175 -11.75 18.38 2.41
C LEU A 175 -11.76 19.83 1.90
#